data_AF-A0A7C1A5K2-F1
#
_entry.id   AF-A0A7C1A5K2-F1
#
_cell.length_a   1.000
_cell.length_b   1.000
_cell.length_c   1.000
_cell.angle_alpha   90.00
_cell.angle_beta   90.00
_cell.angle_gamma   90.00
#
_symmetry.space_group_name_H-M   'P 1'
#
loop_
_entity.id
_entity.type
_entity.pdbx_description
1 polymer ?
#
loop_
_entity_poly.entity_id
_entity_poly.type
_entity_poly.pdbx_seq_one_letter_code
_entity_poly.pdbx_strand_id
1 'polypeptide(L)' 'MSHSDDDMMVPDKRAAGIAGVSRQRLRYWEKTDLIKPDIEREISSRNVVRLYSLSRLV' A
#
# COMPACT_ATOMS: atom_id res chain seq x y z
N MET A 1 2.93 -25.71 -7.76
CA MET A 1 2.73 -24.73 -6.66
C MET A 1 3.77 -23.66 -6.87
N SER A 2 3.39 -22.51 -7.42
CA SER A 2 4.32 -21.39 -7.62
C SER A 2 4.75 -20.90 -6.25
N HIS A 3 6.06 -20.80 -5.98
CA HIS A 3 6.56 -20.07 -4.83
C HIS A 3 6.08 -18.63 -4.98
N SER A 4 5.11 -18.23 -4.17
CA SER A 4 4.80 -16.83 -3.99
C SER A 4 6.02 -16.26 -3.28
N ASP A 5 6.93 -15.71 -4.08
CA ASP A 5 8.04 -14.91 -3.61
C ASP A 5 7.56 -13.99 -2.48
N ASP A 6 8.41 -13.85 -1.46
CA ASP A 6 8.24 -13.01 -0.27
C ASP A 6 7.92 -11.56 -0.66
N ASP A 7 6.68 -11.30 -1.07
CA ASP A 7 6.30 -10.02 -1.63
C ASP A 7 6.26 -9.04 -0.47
N MET A 8 7.30 -8.21 -0.40
CA MET A 8 7.55 -7.38 0.78
C MET A 8 6.43 -6.37 0.93
N MET A 9 5.54 -6.62 1.88
CA MET A 9 4.42 -5.74 2.19
C MET A 9 4.91 -4.52 2.95
N VAL A 10 4.68 -3.33 2.41
CA VAL A 10 5.15 -2.08 2.99
C VAL A 10 3.99 -1.21 3.44
N PRO A 11 4.08 -0.55 4.62
CA PRO A 11 3.08 0.42 5.05
C PRO A 11 3.06 1.64 4.15
N ASP A 12 1.89 2.23 4.03
CA ASP A 12 1.57 3.58 3.56
C ASP A 12 2.71 4.62 3.49
N LYS A 13 3.40 4.88 4.61
CA LYS A 13 4.48 5.86 4.67
C LYS A 13 5.69 5.44 3.84
N ARG A 14 6.03 4.15 3.88
CA ARG A 14 7.15 3.57 3.14
C ARG A 14 6.79 3.41 1.67
N ALA A 15 5.56 3.00 1.36
CA ALA A 15 5.02 2.96 -0.01
C ALA A 15 5.13 4.32 -0.71
N ALA A 16 4.67 5.39 -0.04
CA ALA A 16 4.78 6.75 -0.56
C ALA A 16 6.24 7.17 -0.79
N GLY A 17 7.14 6.82 0.13
CA GLY A 17 8.57 7.10 0.01
C GLY A 17 9.22 6.39 -1.18
N ILE A 18 8.87 5.13 -1.42
CA ILE A 18 9.38 4.34 -2.56
C ILE A 18 8.87 4.92 -3.89
N ALA A 19 7.58 5.23 -3.96
CA ALA A 19 6.95 5.82 -5.14
C ALA A 19 7.34 7.29 -5.37
N GLY A 20 8.10 7.91 -4.46
CA GLY A 20 8.52 9.31 -4.58
C GLY A 20 7.37 10.32 -4.52
N VAL A 21 6.26 9.98 -3.85
CA VAL A 21 5.07 10.83 -3.74
C VAL A 21 4.71 11.15 -2.30
N SER A 22 3.87 12.17 -2.10
CA SER A 22 3.30 12.44 -0.77
C SER A 22 2.29 11.36 -0.37
N ARG A 23 2.10 11.15 0.94
CA ARG A 23 1.07 10.22 1.44
C ARG A 23 -0.34 10.59 0.98
N GLN A 24 -0.63 11.88 0.82
CA GLN A 24 -1.92 12.36 0.30
C GLN A 24 -2.10 12.00 -1.17
N ARG A 25 -1.04 12.06 -1.98
CA ARG A 25 -1.06 11.63 -3.39
C ARG A 25 -1.31 10.12 -3.49
N LEU A 26 -0.64 9.32 -2.65
CA LEU A 26 -0.86 7.88 -2.56
C LEU A 26 -2.33 7.55 -2.22
N ARG A 27 -2.90 8.25 -1.23
CA ARG A 27 -4.32 8.14 -0.85
C ARG A 27 -5.28 8.54 -1.96
N TYR A 28 -4.92 9.58 -2.72
CA TYR A 28 -5.71 10.00 -3.86
C TYR A 28 -5.74 8.91 -4.94
N TRP A 29 -4.58 8.29 -5.22
CA TRP A 29 -4.48 7.17 -6.16
C TRP A 29 -5.29 5.96 -5.73
N GLU A 30 -5.30 5.62 -4.44
CA GLU A 30 -6.16 4.60 -3.86
C GLU A 30 -7.65 4.93 -4.08
N LYS A 31 -8.06 6.17 -3.78
CA LYS A 31 -9.44 6.63 -3.97
C LYS A 31 -9.89 6.62 -5.44
N THR A 32 -8.96 6.81 -6.37
CA THR A 32 -9.23 6.77 -7.82
C THR A 32 -9.00 5.40 -8.45
N ASP A 33 -8.85 4.34 -7.63
CA ASP A 33 -8.60 2.97 -8.08
C ASP A 33 -7.32 2.78 -8.92
N LEU A 34 -6.37 3.73 -8.90
CA LEU A 34 -5.11 3.63 -9.63
C LEU A 34 -4.17 2.60 -8.99
N ILE A 35 -4.22 2.51 -7.66
CA ILE A 35 -3.52 1.49 -6.86
C ILE A 35 -4.50 0.94 -5.82
N LYS A 36 -4.22 -0.25 -5.29
CA LYS A 36 -4.98 -0.82 -4.18
C LYS A 36 -4.01 -1.41 -3.15
N PRO A 37 -4.25 -1.22 -1.85
CA PRO A 37 -3.54 -1.99 -0.85
C PRO A 37 -3.94 -3.47 -0.98
N ASP A 38 -2.96 -4.36 -0.87
CA ASP A 38 -3.22 -5.80 -0.83
C ASP A 38 -3.85 -6.22 0.51
N ILE A 39 -3.54 -5.47 1.58
CA ILE A 39 -4.16 -5.63 2.88
C ILE A 39 -4.67 -4.29 3.37
N GLU A 40 -5.98 -4.20 3.62
CA GLU A 40 -6.61 -3.10 4.33
C GLU A 40 -7.33 -3.64 5.56
N ARG A 41 -6.96 -3.13 6.74
CA ARG A 41 -7.56 -3.55 8.01
C ARG A 41 -7.82 -2.37 8.92
N GLU A 42 -9.07 -2.20 9.31
CA GLU A 42 -9.45 -1.29 10.38
C GLU A 42 -9.10 -1.92 11.74
N ILE A 43 -8.20 -1.28 12.48
CA ILE A 43 -7.78 -1.69 13.83
C ILE A 43 -8.58 -0.92 14.88
N SER A 44 -8.99 0.30 14.57
CA SER A 44 -9.95 1.08 15.35
C SER A 44 -10.64 2.09 14.44
N SER A 45 -11.69 2.76 14.96
CA SER A 45 -12.50 3.74 14.24
C SER A 45 -11.74 4.90 13.58
N ARG A 46 -10.45 5.08 13.87
CA ARG A 46 -9.58 6.08 13.26
C ARG A 46 -8.27 5.51 12.71
N ASN A 47 -8.01 4.22 12.88
CA ASN A 47 -6.76 3.59 12.48
C ASN A 47 -7.02 2.48 11.48
N VAL A 48 -6.80 2.79 10.22
CA VAL A 48 -6.79 1.81 9.13
C VAL A 48 -5.35 1.56 8.73
N VAL A 49 -4.91 0.31 8.87
CA VAL A 49 -3.63 -0.17 8.38
C VAL A 49 -3.79 -0.61 6.94
N ARG A 50 -2.89 -0.12 6.10
CA ARG A 50 -2.81 -0.45 4.68
C ARG A 50 -1.40 -0.89 4.35
N LEU A 51 -1.31 -2.05 3.71
CA LEU A 51 -0.06 -2.62 3.24
C LEU A 51 -0.14 -2.80 1.73
N TYR A 52 0.95 -2.40 1.07
CA TYR A 52 1.10 -2.47 -0.36
C TYR A 52 2.21 -3.45 -0.69
N SER A 53 1.96 -4.29 -1.68
CA SER A 53 3.00 -5.07 -2.34
C SER A 53 4.05 -4.14 -2.95
N LEU A 54 5.32 -4.40 -2.63
CA LEU A 54 6.42 -3.66 -3.22
C LEU A 54 6.48 -3.84 -4.74
N SER A 55 6.22 -5.05 -5.24
CA SER A 55 6.28 -5.35 -6.68
C SER A 55 5.24 -4.57 -7.51
N ARG A 56 4.19 -4.03 -6.87
CA ARG A 56 3.19 -3.17 -7.51
C ARG A 56 3.48 -1.67 -7.44
N LEU A 57 4.51 -1.26 -6.69
CA LEU A 57 4.85 0.15 -6.48
C LEU A 57 5.99 0.66 -7.36
N VAL A 58 6.72 -0.24 -8.03
CA VAL A 58 7.90 0.07 -8.86
C VAL A 58 7.58 -0.07 -10.34
#